data_AF-A0A6B1DHU9-F1
#
_entry.id   AF-A0A6B1DHU9-F1
#
_cell.length_a   1.000
_cell.length_b   1.000
_cell.length_c   1.000
_cell.angle_alpha   90.00
_cell.angle_beta   90.00
_cell.angle_gamma   90.00
#
_symmetry.space_group_name_H-M   'P 1'
#
loop_
_entity.id
_entity.type
_entity.pdbx_description
1 polymer ?
#
loop_
_entity_poly.entity_id
_entity_poly.type
_entity_poly.pdbx_seq_one_letter_code
_entity_poly.pdbx_strand_id
1 'polypeptide(L)'
;MMSSGTSTDAAPAAPASSTFRAWHLFVLAGLLGAAVAVVMVRPAGVAPLVVLVAAVGAGAYVGYALYRMFVPLASRTFAERVEMVGGRTRAALEREKTLVLRAIKELEFDRAMGKVSDEDFDQMAGRLRVRARALLKQLDVDGTAYRDLIERELLERLAKAALPGETAPAGGGGAAAPRPAPSKTRLVCGHCGASNERDAKFCKQCGAEL
;
A
#
# COMPACT_ATOMS: atom_id res chain seq x y z
N MET A 1 -2.16 4.70 -39.49
CA MET A 1 -0.81 4.21 -39.11
C MET A 1 -0.38 5.00 -37.88
N MET A 2 -0.65 4.46 -36.69
CA MET A 2 -0.38 5.10 -35.40
C MET A 2 0.83 4.41 -34.79
N SER A 3 1.94 5.13 -34.68
CA SER A 3 3.13 4.70 -33.93
C SER A 3 3.05 5.31 -32.53
N SER A 4 2.68 4.48 -31.55
CA SER A 4 2.74 4.82 -30.14
C SER A 4 4.10 4.38 -29.61
N GLY A 5 5.05 5.30 -29.51
CA GLY A 5 6.29 5.08 -28.78
C GLY A 5 6.02 5.13 -27.28
N THR A 6 5.80 3.98 -26.65
CA THR A 6 5.84 3.85 -25.19
C THR A 6 7.32 3.78 -24.77
N SER A 7 7.93 4.94 -24.55
CA SER A 7 9.21 5.03 -23.86
C SER A 7 9.02 4.45 -22.46
N THR A 8 9.52 3.23 -22.28
CA THR A 8 9.62 2.57 -20.98
C THR A 8 10.87 3.12 -20.33
N ASP A 9 10.75 4.27 -19.67
CA ASP A 9 11.83 4.75 -18.81
C ASP A 9 11.96 3.81 -17.60
N ALA A 10 13.21 3.44 -17.36
CA ALA A 10 13.64 2.37 -16.50
C ALA A 10 13.04 2.44 -15.09
N ALA A 11 12.47 1.32 -14.64
CA ALA A 11 12.11 1.09 -13.26
C ALA A 11 13.35 1.31 -12.35
N PRO A 12 13.22 2.03 -11.22
CA PRO A 12 14.29 2.09 -10.24
C PRO A 12 14.56 0.67 -9.72
N ALA A 13 15.84 0.28 -9.74
CA ALA A 13 16.33 -1.01 -9.27
C ALA A 13 15.73 -1.35 -7.90
N ALA A 14 14.99 -2.46 -7.86
CA ALA A 14 14.55 -3.07 -6.61
C ALA A 14 15.78 -3.26 -5.70
N PRO A 15 15.69 -2.93 -4.38
CA PRO A 15 16.77 -3.25 -3.47
C PRO A 15 17.05 -4.75 -3.58
N ALA A 16 18.31 -5.11 -3.82
CA ALA A 16 18.74 -6.48 -4.01
C ALA A 16 18.16 -7.35 -2.88
N SER A 17 17.11 -8.11 -3.21
CA SER A 17 16.49 -9.04 -2.29
C SER A 17 17.60 -10.00 -1.89
N SER A 18 17.99 -10.01 -0.62
CA SER A 18 18.96 -10.98 -0.12
C SER A 18 18.48 -12.39 -0.52
N THR A 19 19.15 -13.02 -1.48
CA THR A 19 18.82 -14.36 -1.99
C THR A 19 18.87 -15.40 -0.87
N PHE A 20 19.54 -15.07 0.24
CA PHE A 20 19.66 -15.89 1.43
C PHE A 20 18.46 -15.73 2.36
N ARG A 21 17.50 -16.65 2.27
CA ARG A 21 16.37 -16.74 3.19
C ARG A 21 16.75 -17.56 4.43
N ALA A 22 16.17 -17.24 5.59
CA ALA A 22 16.45 -17.92 6.85
C ALA A 22 16.32 -19.45 6.79
N TRP A 23 15.38 -19.99 6.00
CA TRP A 23 15.20 -21.44 5.84
C TRP A 23 16.42 -22.13 5.19
N HIS A 24 17.18 -21.45 4.33
CA HIS A 24 18.40 -22.00 3.74
C HIS A 24 19.44 -22.34 4.83
N LEU A 25 19.53 -21.53 5.88
CA LEU A 25 20.48 -21.74 6.97
C LEU A 25 20.13 -23.00 7.77
N PHE A 26 18.85 -23.26 8.05
CA PHE A 26 18.41 -24.47 8.74
C PHE A 26 18.58 -25.72 7.88
N VAL A 27 18.35 -25.62 6.56
CA VAL A 27 18.59 -26.74 5.63
C VAL A 27 20.08 -27.07 5.56
N LEU A 28 20.95 -26.06 5.42
CA LEU A 28 22.40 -26.27 5.39
C LEU A 28 22.92 -26.82 6.73
N ALA A 29 22.43 -26.31 7.86
CA ALA A 29 22.78 -26.83 9.18
C ALA A 29 22.31 -28.27 9.38
N GLY A 30 21.11 -28.61 8.90
CA GLY A 30 20.59 -29.98 8.92
C GLY A 30 21.41 -30.94 8.04
N LEU A 31 21.79 -30.52 6.84
CA LEU A 31 22.64 -31.30 5.93
C LEU A 31 24.05 -31.51 6.52
N LEU A 32 24.65 -30.46 7.07
CA LEU A 32 25.94 -30.53 7.74
C LEU A 32 25.88 -31.47 8.96
N GLY A 33 24.85 -31.32 9.79
CA GLY A 33 24.63 -32.19 10.95
C GLY A 33 24.45 -33.65 10.56
N ALA A 34 23.73 -33.92 9.47
CA ALA A 34 23.53 -35.27 8.96
C ALA A 34 24.86 -35.87 8.47
N ALA A 35 25.65 -35.10 7.73
CA ALA A 35 26.97 -35.54 7.26
C ALA A 35 27.90 -35.88 8.44
N VAL A 36 27.97 -35.02 9.46
CA VAL A 36 28.78 -35.24 10.67
C VAL A 36 28.32 -36.49 11.43
N ALA A 37 27.01 -36.65 11.61
CA ALA A 37 26.43 -37.79 12.32
C ALA A 37 26.72 -39.12 11.61
N VAL A 38 26.69 -39.16 10.27
CA VAL A 38 27.05 -40.35 9.49
C VAL A 38 28.52 -40.71 9.66
N VAL A 39 29.42 -39.73 9.61
CA VAL A 39 30.88 -39.94 9.76
C VAL A 39 31.24 -40.46 11.16
N MET A 40 30.56 -39.95 12.20
CA MET A 40 30.78 -40.33 13.60
C MET A 40 30.21 -41.72 13.92
N VAL A 41 28.98 -42.01 13.48
CA VAL A 41 28.27 -43.24 13.87
C VAL A 41 28.65 -44.44 12.99
N ARG A 42 29.09 -44.22 11.75
CA ARG A 42 29.46 -45.26 10.77
C ARG A 42 28.48 -46.44 10.74
N PRO A 43 27.20 -46.19 10.38
CA PRO A 43 26.16 -47.21 10.46
C PRO A 43 26.48 -48.40 9.54
N ALA A 44 26.40 -49.62 10.08
CA ALA A 44 26.74 -50.87 9.38
C ALA A 44 25.68 -51.31 8.35
N GLY A 45 24.62 -50.53 8.12
CA GLY A 45 23.55 -50.88 7.19
C GLY A 45 22.73 -49.68 6.72
N VAL A 46 21.96 -49.88 5.66
CA VAL A 46 21.13 -48.84 5.03
C VAL A 46 19.99 -48.36 5.92
N ALA A 47 19.39 -49.25 6.71
CA ALA A 47 18.30 -48.90 7.62
C ALA A 47 18.71 -47.89 8.72
N PRO A 48 19.77 -48.11 9.52
CA PRO A 48 20.19 -47.13 10.52
C PRO A 48 20.72 -45.83 9.90
N LEU A 49 21.28 -45.87 8.69
CA LEU A 49 21.68 -44.67 7.95
C LEU A 49 20.47 -43.76 7.65
N VAL A 50 19.39 -44.35 7.10
CA VAL A 50 18.17 -43.59 6.74
C VAL A 50 17.51 -43.00 7.99
N VAL A 51 17.42 -43.77 9.08
CA VAL A 51 16.84 -43.31 10.35
C VAL A 51 17.64 -42.14 10.93
N LEU A 52 18.96 -42.20 10.88
CA LEU A 52 19.84 -41.15 11.41
C LEU A 52 19.72 -39.85 10.60
N VAL A 53 19.71 -39.92 9.26
CA VAL A 53 19.51 -38.73 8.41
C VAL A 53 18.13 -38.13 8.62
N ALA A 54 17.08 -38.96 8.70
CA ALA A 54 15.72 -38.51 8.97
C ALA A 54 15.59 -37.83 10.34
N ALA A 55 16.24 -38.37 11.38
CA ALA A 55 16.23 -37.80 12.72
C ALA A 55 16.89 -36.42 12.76
N VAL A 56 18.05 -36.25 12.10
CA VAL A 56 18.75 -34.95 12.03
C VAL A 56 17.94 -33.94 11.21
N GLY A 57 17.36 -34.38 10.09
CA GLY A 57 16.48 -33.53 9.28
C GLY A 57 15.24 -33.07 10.04
N ALA A 58 14.61 -33.96 10.81
CA ALA A 58 13.48 -33.63 11.67
C ALA A 58 13.89 -32.63 12.76
N GLY A 59 15.07 -32.80 13.38
CA GLY A 59 15.62 -31.84 14.35
C GLY A 59 15.82 -30.44 13.76
N ALA A 60 16.39 -30.35 12.54
CA ALA A 60 16.55 -29.09 11.84
C ALA A 60 15.21 -28.43 11.50
N TYR A 61 14.21 -29.22 11.11
CA TYR A 61 12.86 -28.74 10.84
C TYR A 61 12.17 -28.19 12.10
N VAL A 62 12.27 -28.91 13.22
CA VAL A 62 11.75 -28.44 14.51
C VAL A 62 12.46 -27.15 14.95
N GLY A 63 13.78 -27.06 14.77
CA GLY A 63 14.55 -25.83 15.02
C GLY A 63 14.06 -24.65 14.17
N TYR A 64 13.78 -24.88 12.88
CA TYR A 64 13.19 -23.87 12.00
C TYR A 64 11.78 -23.47 12.42
N ALA A 65 10.94 -24.42 12.83
CA ALA A 65 9.59 -24.16 13.30
C ALA A 65 9.60 -23.31 14.59
N LEU A 66 10.48 -23.63 15.54
CA LEU A 66 10.68 -22.85 16.76
C LEU A 66 11.21 -21.45 16.44
N TYR A 67 12.21 -21.33 15.57
CA TYR A 67 12.68 -20.02 15.11
C TYR A 67 11.53 -19.18 14.54
N ARG A 68 10.71 -19.76 13.67
CA ARG A 68 9.54 -19.07 13.11
C ARG A 68 8.52 -18.67 14.18
N MET A 69 8.38 -19.46 15.23
CA MET A 69 7.50 -19.16 16.37
C MET A 69 8.04 -18.03 17.25
N PHE A 70 9.36 -17.95 17.48
CA PHE A 70 9.96 -16.96 18.37
C PHE A 70 10.29 -15.63 17.70
N VAL A 71 10.56 -15.62 16.38
CA VAL A 71 10.77 -14.40 15.59
C VAL A 71 9.71 -13.32 15.83
N PRO A 72 8.39 -13.61 15.78
CA PRO A 72 7.36 -12.59 16.00
C PRO A 72 7.32 -12.06 17.44
N LEU A 73 7.79 -12.82 18.43
CA LEU A 73 7.87 -12.38 19.82
C LEU A 73 9.11 -11.49 20.08
N ALA A 74 10.20 -11.74 19.35
CA ALA A 74 11.44 -10.99 19.47
C ALA A 74 11.42 -9.67 18.67
N SER A 75 10.62 -9.60 17.60
CA SER A 75 10.41 -8.35 16.86
C SER A 75 9.48 -7.41 17.63
N ARG A 76 10.05 -6.41 18.33
CA ARG A 76 9.27 -5.31 18.95
C ARG A 76 8.63 -4.36 17.93
N THR A 77 8.99 -4.52 16.66
CA THR A 77 8.35 -3.88 15.52
C THR A 77 7.57 -4.93 14.76
N PHE A 78 6.25 -4.93 14.90
CA PHE A 78 5.33 -5.54 13.94
C PHE A 78 5.47 -4.80 12.60
N ALA A 79 6.60 -4.99 11.93
CA ALA A 79 6.88 -4.40 10.65
C ALA A 79 6.87 -5.52 9.61
N GLU A 80 5.95 -5.34 8.65
CA GLU A 80 6.26 -5.61 7.25
C GLU A 80 6.18 -7.08 6.79
N ARG A 81 5.07 -7.74 7.16
CA ARG A 81 4.48 -8.77 6.28
C ARG A 81 2.97 -8.91 6.45
N VAL A 82 2.25 -7.80 6.57
CA VAL A 82 0.81 -7.80 6.25
C VAL A 82 0.68 -7.59 4.75
N GLU A 83 1.13 -8.59 3.99
CA GLU A 83 0.94 -8.65 2.55
C GLU A 83 -0.53 -8.98 2.31
N MET A 84 -1.31 -7.96 1.93
CA MET A 84 -2.50 -8.12 1.07
C MET A 84 -3.63 -9.07 1.57
N VAL A 85 -3.85 -9.20 2.88
CA VAL A 85 -5.09 -9.82 3.40
C VAL A 85 -6.22 -8.79 3.57
N GLY A 86 -5.87 -7.52 3.82
CA GLY A 86 -6.84 -6.42 4.02
C GLY A 86 -7.62 -6.01 2.77
N GLY A 87 -7.11 -6.27 1.56
CA GLY A 87 -7.80 -5.86 0.33
C GLY A 87 -9.13 -6.57 0.10
N ARG A 88 -9.20 -7.88 0.39
CA ARG A 88 -10.44 -8.67 0.19
C ARG A 88 -11.48 -8.36 1.26
N THR A 89 -11.07 -8.20 2.52
CA THR A 89 -11.96 -7.86 3.63
C THR A 89 -12.50 -6.44 3.48
N ARG A 90 -11.65 -5.47 3.11
CA ARG A 90 -12.07 -4.09 2.84
C ARG A 90 -13.00 -4.00 1.64
N ALA A 91 -12.70 -4.68 0.53
CA ALA A 91 -13.58 -4.68 -0.64
C ALA A 91 -14.96 -5.28 -0.31
N ALA A 92 -15.03 -6.27 0.57
CA ALA A 92 -16.30 -6.81 1.06
C ALA A 92 -17.06 -5.77 1.91
N LEU A 93 -16.38 -5.10 2.85
CA LEU A 93 -16.94 -4.03 3.68
C LEU A 93 -17.46 -2.84 2.84
N GLU A 94 -16.73 -2.46 1.79
CA GLU A 94 -17.12 -1.37 0.87
C GLU A 94 -18.36 -1.74 0.04
N ARG A 95 -18.49 -3.01 -0.38
CA ARG A 95 -19.70 -3.51 -1.05
C ARG A 95 -20.90 -3.48 -0.11
N GLU A 96 -20.76 -4.00 1.10
CA GLU A 96 -21.83 -3.97 2.10
C GLU A 96 -22.27 -2.54 2.42
N LYS A 97 -21.32 -1.62 2.61
CA LYS A 97 -21.60 -0.19 2.78
C LYS A 97 -22.46 0.34 1.63
N THR A 98 -22.06 0.04 0.39
CA THR A 98 -22.76 0.54 -0.81
C THR A 98 -24.20 0.02 -0.87
N LEU A 99 -24.42 -1.25 -0.52
CA LEU A 99 -25.74 -1.86 -0.47
C LEU A 99 -26.61 -1.23 0.62
N VAL A 100 -26.08 -1.03 1.83
CA VAL A 100 -26.84 -0.42 2.94
C VAL A 100 -27.21 1.03 2.61
N LEU A 101 -26.30 1.82 2.04
CA LEU A 101 -26.59 3.20 1.66
C LEU A 101 -27.62 3.28 0.53
N ARG A 102 -27.57 2.37 -0.43
CA ARG A 102 -28.60 2.26 -1.47
C ARG A 102 -29.96 1.90 -0.87
N ALA A 103 -30.01 0.94 0.06
CA ALA A 103 -31.25 0.55 0.72
C ALA A 103 -31.89 1.72 1.50
N ILE A 104 -31.08 2.56 2.16
CA ILE A 104 -31.58 3.78 2.82
C ILE A 104 -32.19 4.74 1.80
N LYS A 105 -31.53 4.92 0.64
CA LYS A 105 -32.02 5.81 -0.41
C LYS A 105 -33.31 5.31 -1.07
N GLU A 106 -33.42 4.01 -1.28
CA GLU A 106 -34.63 3.38 -1.79
C GLU A 106 -35.78 3.51 -0.79
N LEU A 107 -35.51 3.33 0.50
CA LEU A 107 -36.49 3.53 1.56
C LEU A 107 -36.96 5.01 1.66
N GLU A 108 -36.05 5.97 1.48
CA GLU A 108 -36.38 7.40 1.40
C GLU A 108 -37.28 7.71 0.19
N PHE A 109 -37.04 7.02 -0.93
CA PHE A 109 -37.86 7.13 -2.14
C PHE A 109 -39.25 6.49 -1.94
N ASP A 110 -39.33 5.32 -1.31
CA ASP A 110 -40.60 4.66 -1.01
C ASP A 110 -41.48 5.47 -0.05
N ARG A 111 -40.88 6.14 0.94
CA ARG A 111 -41.59 7.12 1.79
C ARG A 111 -42.10 8.31 0.96
N ALA A 112 -41.25 8.87 0.10
CA ALA A 112 -41.66 10.00 -0.75
C ALA A 112 -42.79 9.65 -1.73
N MET A 113 -42.88 8.38 -2.13
CA MET A 113 -43.99 7.85 -2.94
C MET A 113 -45.22 7.46 -2.11
N GLY A 114 -45.18 7.61 -0.78
CA GLY A 114 -46.27 7.21 0.12
C GLY A 114 -46.47 5.69 0.22
N LYS A 115 -45.51 4.87 -0.20
CA LYS A 115 -45.58 3.40 -0.06
C LYS A 115 -45.29 2.92 1.35
N VAL A 116 -44.59 3.74 2.14
CA VAL A 116 -44.15 3.44 3.50
C VAL A 116 -44.57 4.57 4.41
N SER A 117 -45.12 4.24 5.58
CA SER A 117 -45.51 5.22 6.60
C SER A 117 -44.28 5.89 7.22
N ASP A 118 -44.43 7.11 7.76
CA ASP A 118 -43.32 7.81 8.42
C ASP A 118 -42.78 7.01 9.63
N GLU A 119 -43.67 6.35 10.36
CA GLU A 119 -43.35 5.58 11.56
C GLU A 119 -42.55 4.30 11.22
N ASP A 120 -42.94 3.60 10.14
CA ASP A 120 -42.19 2.46 9.62
C ASP A 120 -40.84 2.88 9.02
N PHE A 121 -40.81 4.03 8.35
CA PHE A 121 -39.57 4.61 7.82
C PHE A 121 -38.56 4.86 8.94
N ASP A 122 -38.97 5.51 10.02
CA ASP A 122 -38.05 5.85 11.12
C ASP A 122 -37.50 4.59 11.80
N GLN A 123 -38.33 3.57 12.00
CA GLN A 123 -37.88 2.30 12.55
C GLN A 123 -36.87 1.59 11.63
N MET A 124 -37.20 1.44 10.35
CA MET A 124 -36.35 0.73 9.38
C MET A 124 -35.07 1.50 9.05
N ALA A 125 -35.17 2.81 8.80
CA ALA A 125 -34.03 3.67 8.55
C ALA A 125 -33.11 3.77 9.77
N GLY A 126 -33.67 3.75 10.99
CA GLY A 126 -32.90 3.68 12.23
C GLY A 126 -31.97 2.47 12.27
N ARG A 127 -32.51 1.27 12.00
CA ARG A 127 -31.72 0.01 11.95
C ARG A 127 -30.63 0.06 10.88
N LEU A 128 -30.97 0.53 9.67
CA LEU A 128 -30.01 0.65 8.57
C LEU A 128 -28.90 1.67 8.88
N ARG A 129 -29.23 2.81 9.51
CA ARG A 129 -28.24 3.83 9.91
C ARG A 129 -27.27 3.32 10.97
N VAL A 130 -27.74 2.50 11.93
CA VAL A 130 -26.86 1.84 12.90
C VAL A 130 -25.87 0.92 12.18
N ARG A 131 -26.35 0.09 11.23
CA ARG A 131 -25.48 -0.78 10.43
C ARG A 131 -24.49 0.01 9.57
N ALA A 132 -24.94 1.07 8.91
CA ALA A 132 -24.09 1.93 8.08
C ALA A 132 -22.95 2.56 8.92
N ARG A 133 -23.25 3.08 10.11
CA ARG A 133 -22.24 3.63 11.02
C ARG A 133 -21.22 2.60 11.46
N ALA A 134 -21.64 1.36 11.74
CA ALA A 134 -20.73 0.28 12.09
C ALA A 134 -19.76 -0.06 10.95
N LEU A 135 -20.26 -0.19 9.72
CA LEU A 135 -19.43 -0.45 8.54
C LEU A 135 -18.45 0.68 8.23
N LEU A 136 -18.89 1.94 8.35
CA LEU A 136 -18.02 3.10 8.17
C LEU A 136 -16.89 3.14 9.20
N LYS A 137 -17.21 2.88 10.49
CA LYS A 137 -16.20 2.84 11.56
C LYS A 137 -15.16 1.73 11.33
N GLN A 138 -15.58 0.57 10.83
CA GLN A 138 -14.65 -0.52 10.49
C GLN A 138 -13.70 -0.11 9.35
N LEU A 139 -14.22 0.52 8.30
CA LEU A 139 -13.40 1.04 7.19
C LEU A 139 -12.45 2.16 7.61
N ASP A 140 -12.85 3.01 8.56
CA ASP A 140 -12.01 4.08 9.08
C ASP A 140 -10.83 3.51 9.88
N VAL A 141 -11.08 2.50 10.74
CA VAL A 141 -10.01 1.80 11.49
C VAL A 141 -9.01 1.17 10.54
N ASP A 142 -9.46 0.43 9.52
CA ASP A 142 -8.58 -0.14 8.50
C ASP A 142 -7.83 0.95 7.71
N GLY A 143 -8.49 2.09 7.47
CA GLY A 143 -7.95 3.26 6.78
C GLY A 143 -6.79 3.93 7.52
N THR A 144 -6.78 3.95 8.85
CA THR A 144 -5.69 4.56 9.64
C THR A 144 -4.34 3.87 9.43
N ALA A 145 -4.33 2.53 9.36
CA ALA A 145 -3.11 1.77 9.08
C ALA A 145 -2.54 2.11 7.69
N TYR A 146 -3.38 2.33 6.68
CA TYR A 146 -2.93 2.78 5.36
C TYR A 146 -2.43 4.23 5.38
N ARG A 147 -3.07 5.13 6.13
CA ARG A 147 -2.62 6.52 6.27
C ARG A 147 -1.20 6.59 6.82
N ASP A 148 -0.91 5.83 7.87
CA ASP A 148 0.42 5.80 8.48
C ASP A 148 1.50 5.28 7.50
N LEU A 149 1.15 4.27 6.68
CA LEU A 149 2.05 3.76 5.64
C LEU A 149 2.28 4.79 4.53
N ILE A 150 1.22 5.48 4.09
CA ILE A 150 1.31 6.54 3.08
C ILE A 150 2.15 7.70 3.60
N GLU A 151 1.98 8.10 4.86
CA GLU A 151 2.77 9.18 5.48
C GLU A 151 4.26 8.83 5.53
N ARG A 152 4.60 7.58 5.89
CA ARG A 152 6.00 7.11 5.87
C ARG A 152 6.59 7.13 4.46
N GLU A 153 5.89 6.55 3.49
CA GLU A 153 6.34 6.54 2.09
C GLU A 153 6.49 7.97 1.54
N LEU A 154 5.57 8.87 1.90
CA LEU A 154 5.64 10.28 1.52
C LEU A 154 6.87 10.96 2.14
N LEU A 155 7.13 10.75 3.43
CA LEU A 155 8.30 11.28 4.11
C LEU A 155 9.60 10.76 3.49
N GLU A 156 9.66 9.48 3.11
CA GLU A 156 10.83 8.93 2.41
C GLU A 156 11.05 9.57 1.04
N ARG A 157 9.98 9.79 0.27
CA ARG A 157 10.06 10.47 -1.03
C ARG A 157 10.50 11.92 -0.87
N LEU A 158 9.95 12.63 0.11
CA LEU A 158 10.35 13.99 0.44
C LEU A 158 11.81 14.05 0.91
N ALA A 159 12.26 13.10 1.72
CA ALA A 159 13.66 13.02 2.17
C ALA A 159 14.62 12.74 1.00
N LYS A 160 14.25 11.85 0.08
CA LYS A 160 15.01 11.58 -1.16
C LYS A 160 15.05 12.81 -2.08
N ALA A 161 13.95 13.55 -2.18
CA ALA A 161 13.87 14.80 -2.91
C ALA A 161 14.64 15.96 -2.23
N ALA A 162 14.86 15.87 -0.91
CA ALA A 162 15.56 16.88 -0.10
C ALA A 162 17.09 16.65 0.03
N LEU A 163 17.64 15.60 -0.60
CA LEU A 163 19.10 15.43 -0.68
C LEU A 163 19.70 16.44 -1.69
N PRO A 164 20.86 17.03 -1.39
CA PRO A 164 21.12 18.43 -1.69
C PRO A 164 21.85 18.63 -3.02
N GLY A 165 21.27 19.51 -3.83
CA GLY A 165 21.90 20.13 -4.97
C GLY A 165 21.36 21.54 -5.21
N GLU A 166 21.05 22.32 -4.17
CA GLU A 166 20.89 23.78 -4.29
C GLU A 166 20.78 24.43 -2.90
N THR A 167 21.81 25.16 -2.52
CA THR A 167 21.84 26.08 -1.38
C THR A 167 20.87 27.23 -1.63
N ALA A 168 19.87 27.38 -0.75
CA ALA A 168 19.10 28.61 -0.62
C ALA A 168 19.87 29.66 0.20
N PRO A 169 19.63 30.97 -0.03
CA PRO A 169 19.55 31.92 1.05
C PRO A 169 18.08 32.17 1.41
N ALA A 170 17.85 32.30 2.71
CA ALA A 170 16.56 32.45 3.36
C ALA A 170 15.86 33.78 3.04
N GLY A 171 14.52 33.73 3.01
CA GLY A 171 13.68 34.92 2.97
C GLY A 171 12.18 34.60 2.93
N GLY A 172 11.61 34.38 4.12
CA GLY A 172 10.22 34.59 4.55
C GLY A 172 9.03 34.48 3.58
N GLY A 173 8.15 33.51 3.88
CA GLY A 173 6.71 33.76 4.06
C GLY A 173 5.82 33.93 2.83
N GLY A 174 4.99 32.92 2.56
CA GLY A 174 3.77 33.07 1.75
C GLY A 174 3.62 31.99 0.69
N ALA A 175 2.51 31.24 0.78
CA ALA A 175 2.15 30.12 -0.08
C ALA A 175 2.35 30.40 -1.58
N ALA A 176 3.18 29.58 -2.24
CA ALA A 176 3.40 29.67 -3.68
C ALA A 176 3.28 28.28 -4.32
N ALA A 177 2.33 28.18 -5.25
CA ALA A 177 2.16 27.15 -6.25
C ALA A 177 3.49 26.81 -6.97
N PRO A 178 3.62 25.60 -7.57
CA PRO A 178 4.85 25.19 -8.25
C PRO A 178 5.27 26.23 -9.29
N ARG A 179 6.48 26.77 -9.12
CA ARG A 179 7.10 27.75 -10.02
C ARG A 179 7.44 27.04 -11.34
N PRO A 180 6.87 27.44 -12.50
CA PRO A 180 7.40 27.01 -13.79
C PRO A 180 8.76 27.69 -14.04
N ALA A 181 9.62 26.98 -14.76
CA ALA A 181 10.95 27.39 -15.20
C ALA A 181 10.97 28.82 -15.79
N PRO A 182 12.10 29.55 -15.73
CA PRO A 182 12.19 30.93 -16.21
C PRO A 182 12.13 31.00 -17.74
N SER A 183 10.91 31.03 -18.29
CA SER A 183 10.65 31.30 -19.71
C SER A 183 10.47 32.82 -19.89
N LYS A 184 11.53 33.50 -20.34
CA LYS A 184 11.53 34.94 -20.62
C LYS A 184 10.84 35.30 -21.95
N THR A 185 9.61 34.87 -22.16
CA THR A 185 8.70 35.58 -23.07
C THR A 185 7.27 35.24 -22.69
N ARG A 186 6.46 36.24 -22.34
CA ARG A 186 5.02 36.08 -22.08
C ARG A 186 4.22 36.78 -23.17
N LEU A 187 3.10 36.20 -23.60
CA LEU A 187 2.16 36.82 -24.52
C LEU A 187 1.17 37.68 -23.73
N VAL A 188 0.80 38.85 -24.25
CA VAL A 188 -0.19 39.74 -23.62
C VAL A 188 -1.49 39.63 -24.40
N CYS A 189 -2.59 39.33 -23.71
CA CYS A 189 -3.91 39.25 -24.33
C CYS A 189 -4.39 40.62 -24.81
N GLY A 190 -4.76 40.76 -26.08
CA GLY A 190 -5.32 42.00 -26.64
C GLY A 190 -6.72 42.37 -26.11
N HIS A 191 -7.45 41.43 -25.51
CA HIS A 191 -8.80 41.67 -25.00
C HIS A 191 -8.84 42.10 -23.52
N CYS A 192 -8.04 41.47 -22.66
CA CYS A 192 -8.06 41.74 -21.21
C CYS A 192 -6.70 42.13 -20.60
N GLY A 193 -5.62 42.14 -21.40
CA GLY A 193 -4.28 42.52 -20.93
C GLY A 193 -3.56 41.48 -20.07
N ALA A 194 -4.15 40.30 -19.84
CA ALA A 194 -3.51 39.25 -19.04
C ALA A 194 -2.23 38.72 -19.70
N SER A 195 -1.24 38.38 -18.88
CA SER A 195 0.05 37.82 -19.31
C SER A 195 0.01 36.29 -19.29
N ASN A 196 0.16 35.68 -20.46
CA ASN A 196 0.04 34.25 -20.72
C ASN A 196 1.40 33.65 -21.14
N GLU A 197 1.53 32.34 -20.96
CA GLU A 197 2.66 31.55 -21.41
C GLU A 197 2.71 31.52 -22.96
N ARG A 198 3.88 31.35 -23.60
CA ARG A 198 3.98 31.44 -25.09
C ARG A 198 3.21 30.34 -25.83
N ASP A 199 3.01 29.22 -25.18
CA ASP A 199 2.28 28.06 -25.70
C ASP A 199 0.77 28.14 -25.40
N ALA A 200 0.32 29.20 -24.71
CA ALA A 200 -1.09 29.43 -24.49
C ALA A 200 -1.78 29.83 -25.82
N LYS A 201 -2.74 29.00 -26.26
CA LYS A 201 -3.62 29.30 -27.40
C LYS A 201 -4.80 30.19 -27.01
N PHE A 202 -5.19 30.16 -25.73
CA PHE A 202 -6.28 30.94 -25.17
C PHE A 202 -5.81 31.63 -23.89
N CYS A 203 -6.38 32.80 -23.63
CA CYS A 203 -6.08 33.57 -22.45
C CYS A 203 -6.58 32.86 -21.18
N LYS A 204 -5.70 32.65 -20.20
CA LYS A 204 -6.05 32.00 -18.93
C LYS A 204 -7.04 32.79 -18.06
N GLN A 205 -7.32 34.05 -18.40
CA GLN A 205 -8.18 34.94 -17.61
C GLN A 205 -9.53 35.22 -18.27
N CYS A 206 -9.58 35.44 -19.59
CA CYS A 206 -10.84 35.75 -20.30
C CYS A 206 -11.26 34.71 -21.36
N GLY A 207 -10.43 33.71 -21.65
CA GLY A 207 -10.72 32.68 -22.65
C GLY A 207 -10.63 33.12 -24.11
N ALA A 208 -10.29 34.38 -24.40
CA ALA A 208 -10.06 34.86 -25.76
C ALA A 208 -8.82 34.21 -26.40
N GLU A 209 -8.83 34.02 -27.71
CA GLU A 209 -7.67 33.54 -28.48
C GLU A 209 -6.52 34.57 -28.43
N LEU A 210 -5.27 34.10 -28.33
CA LEU A 210 -4.06 34.91 -28.07
C LEU A 210 -3.22 35.20 -29.30
#